data_AF-E9PQZ2-F1
#
_entry.id   AF-E9PQZ2-F1
#
_cell.length_a   1.000
_cell.length_b   1.000
_cell.length_c   1.000
_cell.angle_alpha   90.00
_cell.angle_beta   90.00
_cell.angle_gamma   90.00
#
_symmetry.space_group_name_H-M   'P 1'
#
loop_
_entity.id
_entity.type
_entity.pdbx_description
1 polymer ?
#
loop_
_entity_poly.entity_id
_entity_poly.type
_entity_poly.pdbx_seq_one_letter_code
_entity_poly.pdbx_strand_id
1 'polypeptide(L)'
;MVSKSRWKLLAMLALVLVVMVWYSISREDRYIELFYFPIPEKKEPCLQGEAESKASKLFGNYSRDQPIFLRLEDYFWVKTPSAYELPYGTKGSEDLLLRVLAITSSSIPKNIQSLRCRRCVVVGNGHRLRNSSLGDAINKYDVVIRLNNAPVAGYEGDVGSKTTMRLFYPESAHFDPKVENNPDTLLVLVAFKAMDFHWIETILSDKKR
;
A
#
# COMPACT_ATOMS: atom_id res chain seq x y z
N MET A 1 -56.41 27.93 -10.78
CA MET A 1 -56.12 27.15 -12.01
C MET A 1 -54.62 27.19 -12.29
N VAL A 2 -53.90 26.08 -12.10
CA VAL A 2 -52.48 26.00 -12.48
C VAL A 2 -52.40 26.04 -14.01
N SER A 3 -51.67 27.01 -14.57
CA SER A 3 -51.48 27.13 -16.01
C SER A 3 -50.88 25.84 -16.59
N LYS A 4 -51.38 25.38 -17.76
CA LYS A 4 -50.82 24.25 -18.52
C LYS A 4 -49.29 24.37 -18.70
N SER A 5 -48.76 25.59 -18.77
CA SER A 5 -47.32 25.86 -18.85
C SER A 5 -46.58 25.49 -17.55
N ARG A 6 -47.14 25.80 -16.38
CA ARG A 6 -46.57 25.43 -15.07
C ARG A 6 -46.56 23.91 -14.85
N TRP A 7 -47.60 23.21 -15.32
CA TRP A 7 -47.65 21.75 -15.23
C TRP A 7 -46.58 21.07 -16.12
N LYS A 8 -46.38 21.59 -17.33
CA LYS A 8 -45.29 21.12 -18.22
C LYS A 8 -43.91 21.35 -17.60
N LEU A 9 -43.68 22.51 -16.98
CA LEU A 9 -42.41 22.81 -16.32
C LEU A 9 -42.14 21.88 -15.12
N LEU A 10 -43.15 21.63 -14.29
CA LEU A 10 -43.04 20.70 -13.16
C LEU A 10 -42.79 19.25 -13.61
N ALA A 11 -43.46 18.81 -14.68
CA ALA A 11 -43.23 17.48 -15.24
C ALA A 11 -41.80 17.33 -15.81
N MET A 12 -41.28 18.36 -16.48
CA MET A 12 -39.90 18.37 -16.98
C MET A 12 -38.88 18.34 -15.84
N LEU A 13 -39.08 19.12 -14.78
CA LEU A 13 -38.20 19.11 -13.60
C LEU A 13 -38.21 17.75 -12.90
N ALA A 14 -39.38 17.12 -12.75
CA ALA A 14 -39.50 15.79 -12.19
C ALA A 14 -38.77 14.74 -13.04
N LEU A 15 -38.90 14.79 -14.37
CA LEU A 15 -38.18 13.90 -15.28
C LEU A 15 -36.66 14.07 -15.15
N VAL A 16 -36.17 15.31 -15.10
CA VAL A 16 -34.74 15.60 -14.93
C VAL A 16 -34.24 15.05 -13.59
N LEU A 17 -34.99 15.23 -12.50
CA LEU A 17 -34.63 14.67 -11.19
C LEU A 17 -34.57 13.14 -11.22
N VAL A 18 -35.57 12.49 -11.83
CA VAL A 18 -35.58 11.02 -11.98
C VAL A 18 -34.38 10.54 -12.78
N VAL A 19 -34.04 11.22 -13.88
CA VAL A 19 -32.87 10.88 -14.70
C VAL A 19 -31.56 11.10 -13.93
N MET A 20 -31.43 12.18 -13.17
CA MET A 20 -30.25 12.47 -12.36
C MET A 20 -30.08 11.47 -11.22
N VAL A 21 -31.17 11.08 -10.55
CA VAL A 21 -31.17 10.06 -9.50
C VAL A 21 -30.82 8.70 -10.11
N TRP A 22 -31.46 8.32 -11.22
CA TRP A 22 -31.17 7.06 -11.90
C TRP A 22 -29.72 7.01 -12.41
N TYR A 23 -29.21 8.10 -12.97
CA TYR A 23 -27.81 8.20 -13.38
C TYR A 23 -26.87 8.07 -12.18
N SER A 24 -27.19 8.69 -11.04
CA SER A 24 -26.38 8.60 -9.82
C SER A 24 -26.33 7.17 -9.28
N ILE A 25 -27.48 6.50 -9.18
CA ILE A 25 -27.59 5.10 -8.76
C ILE A 25 -26.87 4.17 -9.74
N SER A 26 -27.14 4.29 -11.05
CA SER A 26 -26.49 3.49 -12.09
C SER A 26 -24.97 3.72 -12.15
N ARG A 27 -24.50 4.93 -11.82
CA ARG A 27 -23.08 5.20 -11.68
C ARG A 27 -22.54 4.47 -10.46
N GLU A 28 -23.17 4.61 -9.30
CA GLU A 28 -22.76 3.96 -8.06
C GLU A 28 -22.71 2.43 -8.17
N ASP A 29 -23.71 1.79 -8.79
CA ASP A 29 -23.75 0.35 -9.04
C ASP A 29 -22.60 -0.12 -9.95
N ARG A 30 -22.31 0.62 -11.03
CA ARG A 30 -21.15 0.33 -11.90
C ARG A 30 -19.82 0.50 -11.18
N TYR A 31 -19.71 1.47 -10.29
CA TYR A 31 -18.54 1.60 -9.42
C TYR A 31 -18.47 0.43 -8.42
N ILE A 32 -19.59 -0.08 -7.92
CA ILE A 32 -19.59 -1.25 -7.03
C ILE A 32 -19.12 -2.52 -7.77
N GLU A 33 -19.59 -2.79 -8.99
CA GLU A 33 -19.14 -3.95 -9.76
C GLU A 33 -17.66 -3.87 -10.18
N LEU A 34 -17.19 -2.70 -10.65
CA LEU A 34 -15.81 -2.54 -11.11
C LEU A 34 -14.78 -2.78 -9.99
N PHE A 35 -15.19 -2.59 -8.73
CA PHE A 35 -14.34 -2.69 -7.55
C PHE A 35 -14.81 -3.75 -6.55
N TYR A 36 -15.71 -4.65 -6.97
CA TYR A 36 -16.07 -5.83 -6.18
C TYR A 36 -14.83 -6.72 -6.05
N PHE A 37 -14.39 -6.94 -4.82
CA PHE A 37 -13.30 -7.87 -4.54
C PHE A 37 -13.93 -9.25 -4.32
N PRO A 38 -13.92 -10.17 -5.31
CA PRO A 38 -14.49 -11.48 -5.10
C PRO A 38 -13.72 -12.17 -3.99
N ILE A 39 -14.36 -12.42 -2.85
CA ILE A 39 -13.78 -13.24 -1.80
C ILE A 39 -13.75 -14.68 -2.33
N PRO A 40 -12.59 -15.28 -2.61
CA PRO A 40 -12.57 -16.63 -3.16
C PRO A 40 -13.06 -17.59 -2.06
N GLU A 41 -14.20 -18.24 -2.29
CA GLU A 41 -14.72 -19.27 -1.37
C GLU A 41 -13.77 -20.47 -1.29
N LYS A 42 -13.01 -20.74 -2.35
CA LYS A 42 -11.94 -21.74 -2.40
C LYS A 42 -10.57 -21.08 -2.37
N LYS A 43 -9.65 -21.64 -1.59
CA LYS A 43 -8.22 -21.31 -1.68
C LYS A 43 -7.76 -21.60 -3.10
N GLU A 44 -7.59 -20.57 -3.92
CA GLU A 44 -6.94 -20.70 -5.23
C GLU A 44 -5.55 -21.33 -5.04
N PRO A 45 -5.12 -22.24 -5.92
CA PRO A 45 -3.79 -22.87 -5.80
C PRO A 45 -2.68 -21.82 -5.86
N CYS A 46 -1.63 -21.99 -5.04
CA CYS A 46 -0.48 -21.08 -5.07
C CYS A 46 0.46 -21.57 -6.18
N LEU A 47 0.47 -20.89 -7.31
CA LEU A 47 1.31 -21.26 -8.43
C LEU A 47 2.65 -20.51 -8.34
N GLN A 48 3.71 -21.27 -8.06
CA GLN A 48 5.05 -20.70 -8.02
C GLN A 48 5.41 -20.11 -9.39
N GLY A 49 5.93 -18.88 -9.40
CA GLY A 49 6.28 -18.16 -10.63
C GLY A 49 5.11 -17.43 -11.31
N GLU A 50 3.88 -17.52 -10.81
CA GLU A 50 2.73 -16.84 -11.42
C GLU A 50 2.89 -15.32 -11.47
N ALA A 51 3.29 -14.71 -10.35
CA ALA A 51 3.51 -13.27 -10.26
C ALA A 51 4.59 -12.79 -11.24
N GLU A 52 5.65 -13.59 -11.41
CA GLU A 52 6.72 -13.33 -12.37
C GLU A 52 6.23 -13.44 -13.81
N SER A 53 5.49 -14.52 -14.13
CA SER A 53 4.89 -14.68 -15.46
C SER A 53 3.96 -13.50 -15.82
N LYS A 54 3.17 -13.01 -14.86
CA LYS A 54 2.33 -11.81 -15.05
C LYS A 54 3.18 -10.55 -15.21
N ALA A 55 4.22 -10.37 -14.40
CA ALA A 55 5.12 -9.21 -14.47
C ALA A 55 5.88 -9.16 -15.81
N SER A 56 6.44 -10.27 -16.28
CA SER A 56 7.12 -10.33 -17.59
C SER A 56 6.20 -9.99 -18.76
N LYS A 57 4.91 -10.33 -18.68
CA LYS A 57 3.93 -9.93 -19.70
C LYS A 57 3.63 -8.43 -19.70
N LEU A 58 3.66 -7.78 -18.53
CA LEU A 58 3.36 -6.35 -18.38
C LEU A 58 4.57 -5.46 -18.66
N PHE A 59 5.74 -5.85 -18.16
CA PHE A 59 6.95 -5.02 -18.16
C PHE A 59 8.03 -5.51 -19.13
N GLY A 60 7.84 -6.68 -19.76
CA GLY A 60 8.82 -7.29 -20.65
C GLY A 60 10.00 -7.87 -19.89
N ASN A 61 11.11 -7.13 -19.83
CA ASN A 61 12.40 -7.57 -19.27
C ASN A 61 12.42 -7.56 -17.73
N TYR A 62 11.54 -8.35 -17.12
CA TYR A 62 11.45 -8.52 -15.67
C TYR A 62 12.53 -9.49 -15.20
N SER A 63 13.38 -9.05 -14.26
CA SER A 63 14.32 -9.91 -13.53
C SER A 63 14.04 -9.84 -12.02
N ARG A 64 14.19 -10.98 -11.35
CA ARG A 64 14.15 -11.09 -9.89
C ARG A 64 15.45 -10.71 -9.21
N ASP A 65 16.54 -10.56 -9.97
CA ASP A 65 17.88 -10.37 -9.42
C ASP A 65 18.12 -8.94 -8.93
N GLN A 66 17.22 -8.01 -9.25
CA GLN A 66 17.35 -6.63 -8.83
C GLN A 66 16.96 -6.49 -7.35
N PRO A 67 17.86 -5.98 -6.49
CA PRO A 67 17.57 -5.81 -5.08
C PRO A 67 16.46 -4.77 -4.88
N ILE A 68 15.47 -5.12 -4.05
CA ILE A 68 14.32 -4.26 -3.73
C ILE A 68 14.62 -3.35 -2.53
N PHE A 69 15.51 -3.79 -1.63
CA PHE A 69 15.96 -3.04 -0.46
C PHE A 69 17.41 -2.63 -0.65
N LEU A 70 17.73 -1.39 -0.25
CA LEU A 70 19.10 -0.92 -0.15
C LEU A 70 19.79 -1.66 0.99
N ARG A 71 20.98 -2.21 0.75
CA ARG A 71 21.80 -2.88 1.77
C ARG A 71 23.14 -2.18 1.90
N LEU A 72 23.71 -2.23 3.09
CA LEU A 72 25.02 -1.61 3.35
C LEU A 72 26.13 -2.19 2.44
N GLU A 73 26.08 -3.50 2.15
CA GLU A 73 27.00 -4.17 1.21
C GLU A 73 26.94 -3.62 -0.21
N ASP A 74 25.79 -3.10 -0.62
CA ASP A 74 25.61 -2.48 -1.94
C ASP A 74 26.35 -1.14 -2.03
N TYR A 75 26.84 -0.57 -0.92
CA TYR A 75 27.52 0.74 -0.87
C TYR A 75 29.00 0.68 -0.47
N PHE A 76 29.46 -0.40 0.19
CA PHE A 76 30.86 -0.51 0.66
C PHE A 76 31.92 -0.49 -0.46
N TRP A 77 31.56 -0.94 -1.66
CA TRP A 77 32.51 -1.08 -2.79
C TRP A 77 32.06 -0.35 -4.06
N VAL A 78 31.13 0.61 -3.93
CA VAL A 78 30.56 1.31 -5.09
C VAL A 78 31.62 2.19 -5.74
N LYS A 79 31.99 1.83 -6.97
CA LYS A 79 32.89 2.62 -7.82
C LYS A 79 32.15 3.70 -8.61
N THR A 80 30.83 3.56 -8.79
CA THR A 80 29.98 4.45 -9.59
C THR A 80 28.82 4.98 -8.75
N PRO A 81 28.92 6.21 -8.22
CA PRO A 81 27.83 6.87 -7.52
C PRO A 81 26.55 6.95 -8.36
N SER A 82 25.41 7.06 -7.71
CA SER A 82 24.13 7.24 -8.40
C SER A 82 24.12 8.57 -9.17
N ALA A 83 23.62 8.55 -10.41
CA ALA A 83 23.47 9.76 -11.21
C ALA A 83 22.23 10.59 -10.80
N TYR A 84 21.29 10.00 -10.07
CA TYR A 84 20.00 10.56 -9.73
C TYR A 84 19.85 10.79 -8.22
N GLU A 85 19.09 11.82 -7.85
CA GLU A 85 18.70 12.08 -6.46
C GLU A 85 17.51 11.19 -6.07
N LEU A 86 17.18 11.18 -4.77
CA LEU A 86 15.97 10.52 -4.28
C LEU A 86 14.71 11.09 -4.99
N PRO A 87 13.68 10.28 -5.27
CA PRO A 87 13.54 8.84 -4.95
C PRO A 87 14.13 7.89 -5.99
N TYR A 88 14.77 8.38 -7.05
CA TYR A 88 15.22 7.57 -8.19
C TYR A 88 16.70 7.14 -8.10
N GLY A 89 17.43 7.71 -7.15
CA GLY A 89 18.82 7.38 -6.85
C GLY A 89 19.20 7.92 -5.47
N THR A 90 20.50 8.01 -5.21
CA THR A 90 21.02 8.39 -3.89
C THR A 90 21.97 9.58 -3.91
N LYS A 91 22.13 10.23 -5.08
CA LYS A 91 23.03 11.36 -5.27
C LYS A 91 22.82 12.43 -4.20
N GLY A 92 23.89 12.79 -3.49
CA GLY A 92 23.89 13.84 -2.46
C GLY A 92 23.30 13.42 -1.10
N SER A 93 22.93 12.16 -0.92
CA SER A 93 22.34 11.63 0.33
C SER A 93 23.10 10.43 0.90
N GLU A 94 24.23 10.06 0.29
CA GLU A 94 24.98 8.84 0.57
C GLU A 94 25.47 8.75 2.01
N ASP A 95 26.00 9.84 2.57
CA ASP A 95 26.50 9.85 3.95
C ASP A 95 25.39 9.58 4.98
N LEU A 96 24.21 10.17 4.77
CA LEU A 96 23.04 9.94 5.62
C LEU A 96 22.50 8.51 5.43
N LEU A 97 22.43 8.05 4.18
CA LEU A 97 22.02 6.70 3.86
C LEU A 97 22.93 5.65 4.53
N LEU A 98 24.25 5.81 4.45
CA LEU A 98 25.21 4.90 5.08
C LEU A 98 25.04 4.85 6.59
N ARG A 99 24.80 5.99 7.26
CA ARG A 99 24.50 6.04 8.69
C ARG A 99 23.23 5.26 9.05
N VAL A 100 22.17 5.44 8.26
CA VAL A 100 20.91 4.70 8.44
C VAL A 100 21.13 3.20 8.21
N LEU A 101 21.76 2.80 7.10
CA LEU A 101 22.02 1.40 6.77
C LEU A 101 22.93 0.70 7.79
N ALA A 102 23.80 1.43 8.50
CA ALA A 102 24.63 0.88 9.56
C ALA A 102 23.81 0.48 10.81
N ILE A 103 22.69 1.16 11.07
CA ILE A 103 21.81 0.89 12.22
C ILE A 103 20.55 0.10 11.84
N THR A 104 20.15 0.14 10.57
CA THR A 104 19.03 -0.63 10.03
C THR A 104 19.56 -1.85 9.29
N SER A 105 19.40 -3.04 9.86
CA SER A 105 19.68 -4.31 9.20
C SER A 105 18.43 -5.18 9.27
N SER A 106 17.62 -5.14 8.22
CA SER A 106 16.40 -5.96 8.15
C SER A 106 16.16 -6.38 6.72
N SER A 107 16.21 -7.70 6.50
CA SER A 107 15.70 -8.32 5.28
C SER A 107 14.24 -8.70 5.50
N ILE A 108 13.57 -9.14 4.43
CA ILE A 108 12.24 -9.76 4.53
C ILE A 108 12.23 -10.78 5.68
N PRO A 109 11.21 -10.81 6.55
CA PRO A 109 11.17 -11.74 7.68
C PRO A 109 11.43 -13.20 7.27
N LYS A 110 12.26 -13.95 8.03
CA LYS A 110 12.70 -15.32 7.68
C LYS A 110 11.53 -16.29 7.47
N ASN A 111 10.48 -16.16 8.26
CA ASN A 111 9.23 -16.92 8.12
C ASN A 111 8.64 -16.74 6.71
N ILE A 112 8.62 -15.52 6.17
CA ILE A 112 8.17 -15.25 4.81
C ILE A 112 9.17 -15.79 3.78
N GLN A 113 10.48 -15.62 4.01
CA GLN A 113 11.50 -16.14 3.09
C GLN A 113 11.42 -17.66 2.92
N SER A 114 11.14 -18.41 3.99
CA SER A 114 11.05 -19.87 3.98
C SER A 114 9.83 -20.44 3.25
N LEU A 115 8.83 -19.61 2.92
CA LEU A 115 7.64 -20.07 2.21
C LEU A 115 7.98 -20.44 0.76
N ARG A 116 7.63 -21.66 0.36
CA ARG A 116 7.78 -22.14 -1.03
C ARG A 116 6.92 -21.33 -2.02
N CYS A 117 5.76 -20.86 -1.57
CA CYS A 117 4.89 -19.99 -2.33
C CYS A 117 4.25 -18.98 -1.39
N ARG A 118 4.15 -17.73 -1.83
CA ARG A 118 3.69 -16.59 -1.02
C ARG A 118 2.49 -15.97 -1.71
N ARG A 119 1.36 -15.92 -1.02
CA ARG A 119 0.22 -15.08 -1.41
C ARG A 119 0.33 -13.75 -0.69
N CYS A 120 0.41 -12.68 -1.46
CA CYS A 120 0.50 -11.32 -0.95
C CYS A 120 -0.81 -10.57 -1.21
N VAL A 121 -1.22 -9.74 -0.27
CA VAL A 121 -2.28 -8.75 -0.46
C VAL A 121 -1.74 -7.37 -0.10
N VAL A 122 -2.09 -6.38 -0.92
CA VAL A 122 -1.78 -4.97 -0.67
C VAL A 122 -3.06 -4.28 -0.25
N VAL A 123 -3.08 -3.74 0.97
CA VAL A 123 -4.23 -3.03 1.52
C VAL A 123 -3.95 -1.53 1.45
N GLY A 124 -4.63 -0.85 0.54
CA GLY A 124 -4.60 0.61 0.43
C GLY A 124 -5.47 1.29 1.49
N ASN A 125 -5.60 2.61 1.40
CA ASN A 125 -6.26 3.44 2.43
C ASN A 125 -7.63 3.96 1.98
N GLY A 126 -8.20 3.35 0.94
CA GLY A 126 -9.43 3.81 0.32
C GLY A 126 -10.64 3.63 1.24
N HIS A 127 -11.53 4.62 1.29
CA HIS A 127 -12.75 4.59 2.10
C HIS A 127 -13.66 3.38 1.81
N ARG A 128 -13.52 2.78 0.62
CA ARG A 128 -14.25 1.58 0.18
C ARG A 128 -14.04 0.35 1.07
N LEU A 129 -12.99 0.33 1.87
CA LEU A 129 -12.78 -0.73 2.85
C LEU A 129 -13.75 -0.65 4.04
N ARG A 130 -14.31 0.52 4.33
CA ARG A 130 -15.24 0.70 5.44
C ARG A 130 -16.52 -0.12 5.25
N ASN A 131 -16.91 -0.87 6.28
CA ASN A 131 -18.03 -1.80 6.30
C ASN A 131 -17.96 -2.89 5.19
N SER A 132 -16.76 -3.18 4.68
CA SER A 132 -16.56 -4.18 3.63
C SER A 132 -16.53 -5.60 4.16
N SER A 133 -16.29 -5.80 5.47
CA SER A 133 -16.12 -7.12 6.08
C SER A 133 -15.00 -7.97 5.45
N LEU A 134 -14.02 -7.35 4.81
CA LEU A 134 -12.92 -8.04 4.12
C LEU A 134 -11.83 -8.54 5.08
N GLY A 135 -11.90 -8.23 6.38
CA GLY A 135 -10.81 -8.46 7.31
C GLY A 135 -10.37 -9.92 7.42
N ASP A 136 -11.33 -10.84 7.49
CA ASP A 136 -11.04 -12.29 7.51
C ASP A 136 -10.45 -12.79 6.19
N ALA A 137 -10.85 -12.21 5.07
CA ALA A 137 -10.29 -12.55 3.77
C ALA A 137 -8.83 -12.07 3.66
N ILE A 138 -8.55 -10.84 4.09
CA ILE A 138 -7.20 -10.25 4.12
C ILE A 138 -6.27 -11.08 5.02
N ASN A 139 -6.75 -11.47 6.21
CA ASN A 139 -5.97 -12.24 7.17
C ASN A 139 -5.54 -13.64 6.67
N LYS A 140 -6.18 -14.18 5.63
CA LYS A 140 -5.81 -15.48 5.01
C LYS A 140 -4.53 -15.43 4.18
N TYR A 141 -4.05 -14.25 3.80
CA TYR A 141 -2.83 -14.09 3.02
C TYR A 141 -1.57 -14.34 3.87
N ASP A 142 -0.51 -14.80 3.21
CA ASP A 142 0.79 -15.08 3.84
C ASP A 142 1.51 -13.75 4.16
N VAL A 143 1.38 -12.77 3.26
CA VAL A 143 1.98 -11.44 3.39
C VAL A 143 0.88 -10.38 3.25
N VAL A 144 0.72 -9.54 4.27
CA VAL A 144 -0.16 -8.37 4.22
C VAL A 144 0.69 -7.10 4.20
N ILE A 145 0.65 -6.38 3.08
CA ILE A 145 1.39 -5.13 2.86
C ILE A 145 0.43 -3.96 3.05
N ARG A 146 0.74 -3.05 3.96
CA ARG A 146 0.00 -1.80 4.19
C ARG A 146 0.86 -0.60 3.81
N LEU A 147 0.23 0.55 3.63
CA LEU A 147 0.92 1.80 3.30
C LEU A 147 0.50 2.92 4.23
N ASN A 148 1.42 3.87 4.46
CA ASN A 148 1.17 5.11 5.17
C ASN A 148 0.59 4.86 6.58
N ASN A 149 -0.16 5.83 7.08
CA ASN A 149 -0.79 5.86 8.40
C ASN A 149 -2.21 5.23 8.42
N ALA A 150 -2.48 4.23 7.57
CA ALA A 150 -3.79 3.57 7.56
C ALA A 150 -4.11 2.93 8.93
N PRO A 151 -5.23 3.23 9.59
CA PRO A 151 -5.55 2.60 10.86
C PRO A 151 -5.93 1.13 10.66
N VAL A 152 -5.55 0.30 11.60
CA VAL A 152 -5.94 -1.11 11.74
C VAL A 152 -6.80 -1.27 13.00
N ALA A 153 -6.37 -0.66 14.11
CA ALA A 153 -7.08 -0.74 15.38
C ALA A 153 -8.50 -0.16 15.25
N GLY A 154 -9.51 -0.95 15.62
CA GLY A 154 -10.92 -0.59 15.50
C GLY A 154 -11.52 -0.73 14.09
N TYR A 155 -10.75 -1.21 13.11
CA TYR A 155 -11.18 -1.47 11.73
C TYR A 155 -10.91 -2.92 11.30
N GLU A 156 -10.56 -3.82 12.22
CA GLU A 156 -10.06 -5.16 11.93
C GLU A 156 -11.06 -6.01 11.15
N GLY A 157 -12.37 -5.83 11.39
CA GLY A 157 -13.42 -6.52 10.63
C GLY A 157 -13.41 -6.18 9.14
N ASP A 158 -12.95 -4.99 8.79
CA ASP A 158 -12.90 -4.48 7.42
C ASP A 158 -11.53 -4.68 6.78
N VAL A 159 -10.46 -4.36 7.51
CA VAL A 159 -9.11 -4.29 6.95
C VAL A 159 -8.18 -5.41 7.41
N GLY A 160 -8.65 -6.28 8.30
CA GLY A 160 -7.87 -7.37 8.90
C GLY A 160 -6.91 -6.86 9.97
N SER A 161 -6.44 -7.77 10.82
CA SER A 161 -5.55 -7.49 11.97
C SER A 161 -4.08 -7.84 11.70
N LYS A 162 -3.79 -8.54 10.61
CA LYS A 162 -2.43 -8.91 10.20
C LYS A 162 -1.77 -7.79 9.40
N THR A 163 -0.52 -7.49 9.71
CA THR A 163 0.37 -6.60 8.97
C THR A 163 1.77 -7.22 8.95
N THR A 164 2.24 -7.63 7.77
CA THR A 164 3.58 -8.20 7.61
C THR A 164 4.60 -7.13 7.26
N MET A 165 4.21 -6.20 6.40
CA MET A 165 5.05 -5.09 5.97
C MET A 165 4.21 -3.81 5.93
N ARG A 166 4.82 -2.68 6.32
CA ARG A 166 4.20 -1.37 6.18
C ARG A 166 5.18 -0.40 5.53
N LEU A 167 4.82 0.11 4.36
CA LEU A 167 5.59 1.13 3.65
C LEU A 167 5.16 2.50 4.15
N PHE A 168 6.12 3.36 4.46
CA PHE A 168 5.84 4.71 4.94
C PHE A 168 7.00 5.66 4.62
N TYR A 169 6.73 6.95 4.74
CA TYR A 169 7.71 8.02 4.75
C TYR A 169 7.39 8.94 5.95
N PRO A 170 8.28 9.84 6.39
CA PRO A 170 8.11 10.55 7.66
C PRO A 170 6.75 11.23 7.82
N GLU A 171 6.26 11.90 6.78
CA GLU A 171 4.98 12.61 6.79
C GLU A 171 3.74 11.70 6.73
N SER A 172 3.93 10.40 6.47
CA SER A 172 2.88 9.38 6.46
C SER A 172 3.05 8.31 7.54
N ALA A 173 4.02 8.50 8.45
CA ALA A 173 4.24 7.60 9.57
C ALA A 173 3.09 7.69 10.58
N HIS A 174 2.76 6.56 11.22
CA HIS A 174 1.83 6.57 12.34
C HIS A 174 2.54 7.11 13.60
N PHE A 175 1.82 7.86 14.43
CA PHE A 175 2.37 8.38 15.71
C PHE A 175 2.59 7.26 16.73
N ASP A 176 1.71 6.27 16.75
CA ASP A 176 1.84 5.07 17.56
C ASP A 176 1.89 3.83 16.65
N PRO A 177 3.06 3.46 16.12
CA PRO A 177 3.17 2.29 15.26
C PRO A 177 2.98 0.97 16.04
N LYS A 178 3.08 0.96 17.37
CA LYS A 178 2.93 -0.27 18.17
C LYS A 178 1.47 -0.70 18.29
N VAL A 179 0.54 0.26 18.27
CA VAL A 179 -0.90 0.00 18.27
C VAL A 179 -1.38 -0.48 16.90
N GLU A 180 -0.84 0.07 15.81
CA GLU A 180 -1.33 -0.20 14.45
C GLU A 180 -0.67 -1.38 13.72
N ASN A 181 0.33 -2.01 14.33
CA ASN A 181 1.13 -3.06 13.71
C ASN A 181 1.32 -4.26 14.64
N ASN A 182 1.58 -5.43 14.04
CA ASN A 182 2.00 -6.58 14.81
C ASN A 182 3.46 -6.40 15.28
N PRO A 183 3.89 -7.06 16.37
CA PRO A 183 5.26 -6.94 16.88
C PRO A 183 6.35 -7.33 15.88
N ASP A 184 6.03 -8.19 14.91
CA ASP A 184 6.92 -8.69 13.86
C ASP A 184 6.77 -7.96 12.51
N THR A 185 5.98 -6.88 12.47
CA THR A 185 5.80 -6.09 11.24
C THR A 185 7.13 -5.44 10.82
N LEU A 186 7.54 -5.67 9.57
CA LEU A 186 8.64 -4.95 8.95
C LEU A 186 8.17 -3.55 8.51
N LEU A 187 8.69 -2.52 9.17
CA LEU A 187 8.50 -1.13 8.76
C LEU A 187 9.50 -0.78 7.64
N VAL A 188 8.99 -0.42 6.47
CA VAL A 188 9.78 -0.14 5.26
C VAL A 188 9.75 1.36 5.00
N LEU A 189 10.88 2.03 5.20
CA LEU A 189 11.04 3.44 4.85
C LEU A 189 11.16 3.60 3.33
N VAL A 190 10.29 4.40 2.73
CA VAL A 190 10.38 4.87 1.36
C VAL A 190 10.90 6.31 1.41
N ALA A 191 12.17 6.51 1.06
CA ALA A 191 12.81 7.82 1.13
C ALA A 191 12.57 8.63 -0.16
N PHE A 192 12.05 9.84 0.00
CA PHE A 192 11.80 10.80 -1.08
C PHE A 192 12.80 11.96 -1.06
N LYS A 193 13.45 12.22 0.08
CA LYS A 193 14.40 13.32 0.28
C LYS A 193 15.43 12.96 1.34
N ALA A 194 16.62 13.59 1.28
CA ALA A 194 17.73 13.30 2.20
C ALA A 194 17.34 13.46 3.68
N MET A 195 16.43 14.41 3.98
CA MET A 195 15.90 14.62 5.32
C MET A 195 15.13 13.42 5.89
N ASP A 196 14.63 12.51 5.05
CA ASP A 196 13.96 11.29 5.53
C ASP A 196 14.95 10.36 6.24
N PHE A 197 16.19 10.29 5.74
CA PHE A 197 17.27 9.54 6.39
C PHE A 197 17.68 10.19 7.71
N HIS A 198 17.78 11.52 7.75
CA HIS A 198 18.08 12.22 8.99
C HIS A 198 16.98 12.02 10.05
N TRP A 199 15.70 12.05 9.63
CA TRP A 199 14.57 11.80 10.51
C TRP A 199 14.63 10.39 11.11
N ILE A 200 14.82 9.34 10.29
CA ILE A 200 14.86 7.96 10.82
C ILE A 200 16.11 7.72 11.68
N GLU A 201 17.26 8.30 11.31
CA GLU A 201 18.48 8.25 12.13
C GLU A 201 18.20 8.81 13.53
N THR A 202 17.51 9.95 13.61
CA THR A 202 17.16 10.61 14.88
C THR A 202 16.21 9.75 15.71
N ILE A 203 15.17 9.19 15.09
CA ILE A 203 14.20 8.31 15.74
C ILE A 203 14.87 7.03 16.29
N LEU A 204 15.77 6.42 15.54
CA LEU A 204 16.42 5.15 15.93
C LEU A 204 17.58 5.35 16.92
N SER A 205 18.26 6.48 16.88
CA SER A 205 19.41 6.76 17.75
C SER A 205 19.01 7.30 19.13
N ASP A 206 17.71 7.46 19.40
CA ASP A 206 17.17 8.12 20.60
C ASP A 206 17.85 9.48 20.89
N LYS A 207 18.30 10.17 19.84
CA LYS A 207 18.81 11.54 19.93
C LYS A 207 17.58 12.40 20.24
N LYS A 208 17.40 12.73 21.52
CA LYS A 208 16.29 13.56 22.01
C LYS A 208 16.05 14.75 21.09
N ARG A 209 14.78 14.90 20.68
CA ARG A 209 14.26 16.11 20.04
C ARG A 209 14.47 17.34 20.90
#